data_AF-A0A9R1KAF8-F1
#
_entry.id   AF-A0A9R1KAF8-F1
#
_cell.length_a   1.000
_cell.length_b   1.000
_cell.length_c   1.000
_cell.angle_alpha   90.00
_cell.angle_beta   90.00
_cell.angle_gamma   90.00
#
_symmetry.space_group_name_H-M   'P 1'
#
loop_
_entity.id
_entity.type
_entity.pdbx_description
1 polymer ?
#
loop_
_entity_poly.entity_id
_entity_poly.type
_entity_poly.pdbx_seq_one_letter_code
_entity_poly.pdbx_strand_id
1 'polypeptide(L)'
;MVIVGKANHLLSAPNGEGDTPLHCAARLKNARMVSHLLALARARDGTGDDESVKAILRMQNGEGETVLHKAVRVEDKDMIGELVSADSQLARVPLTDRASPLYLALLLGHMDIAKLLFEKDDKLSYSGPDCQNA
;
A
#
# COMPACT_ATOMS: atom_id res chain seq x y z
N MET A 1 -23.66 -19.67 -4.13
CA MET A 1 -24.46 -18.47 -4.46
C MET A 1 -23.51 -17.30 -4.60
N VAL A 2 -23.48 -16.72 -5.80
CA VAL A 2 -22.40 -15.88 -6.35
C VAL A 2 -22.61 -14.43 -5.92
N ILE A 3 -21.91 -13.97 -4.88
CA ILE A 3 -21.88 -12.53 -4.49
C ILE A 3 -20.61 -11.84 -5.02
N VAL A 4 -19.70 -12.57 -5.69
CA VAL A 4 -18.44 -11.99 -6.19
C VAL A 4 -18.66 -11.01 -7.36
N GLY A 5 -19.83 -11.01 -8.01
CA GLY A 5 -20.11 -10.16 -9.18
C GLY A 5 -20.55 -8.71 -8.89
N LYS A 6 -20.87 -8.33 -7.64
CA LYS A 6 -21.42 -7.00 -7.31
C LYS A 6 -20.57 -6.16 -6.35
N ALA A 7 -19.46 -6.70 -5.85
CA ALA A 7 -18.57 -6.05 -4.89
C ALA A 7 -17.49 -5.14 -5.52
N ASN A 8 -17.67 -4.72 -6.78
CA ASN A 8 -16.63 -4.02 -7.55
C ASN A 8 -16.28 -2.65 -6.97
N HIS A 9 -17.26 -1.97 -6.38
CA HIS A 9 -17.08 -0.71 -5.66
C HIS A 9 -16.57 -0.94 -4.23
N LEU A 10 -16.71 -2.16 -3.69
CA LEU A 10 -16.33 -2.44 -2.30
C LEU A 10 -14.82 -2.47 -2.12
N LEU A 11 -14.05 -2.92 -3.13
CA LEU A 11 -12.57 -2.91 -3.08
C LEU A 11 -11.98 -1.51 -2.90
N SER A 12 -12.69 -0.48 -3.37
CA SER A 12 -12.33 0.94 -3.19
C SER A 12 -13.24 1.66 -2.21
N ALA A 13 -14.18 0.97 -1.54
CA ALA A 13 -15.10 1.61 -0.60
C ALA A 13 -14.39 1.82 0.74
N PRO A 14 -14.19 3.06 1.18
CA PRO A 14 -13.65 3.33 2.50
C PRO A 14 -14.68 3.02 3.60
N ASN A 15 -14.21 2.54 4.75
CA ASN A 15 -15.00 2.46 5.97
C ASN A 15 -15.04 3.84 6.70
N GLY A 16 -15.54 3.88 7.93
CA GLY A 16 -15.62 5.11 8.74
C GLY A 16 -14.27 5.76 9.08
N GLU A 17 -13.17 5.02 8.96
CA GLU A 17 -11.79 5.51 9.15
C GLU A 17 -11.11 5.89 7.82
N GLY A 18 -11.83 5.80 6.69
CA GLY A 18 -11.25 5.97 5.36
C GLY A 18 -10.52 4.72 4.84
N ASP A 19 -10.43 3.64 5.62
CA ASP A 19 -9.72 2.44 5.23
C ASP A 19 -10.49 1.69 4.13
N THR A 20 -9.82 1.40 3.02
CA THR A 20 -10.29 0.41 2.04
C THR A 20 -10.15 -1.01 2.61
N PRO A 21 -10.78 -2.04 2.01
CA PRO A 21 -10.58 -3.43 2.44
C PRO A 21 -9.12 -3.87 2.47
N LEU A 22 -8.27 -3.33 1.59
CA LEU A 22 -6.82 -3.58 1.59
C LEU A 22 -6.15 -3.03 2.85
N HIS A 23 -6.50 -1.81 3.29
CA HIS A 23 -5.98 -1.25 4.54
C HIS A 23 -6.37 -2.13 5.73
N CYS A 24 -7.62 -2.59 5.78
CA CYS A 24 -8.09 -3.49 6.83
C CYS A 24 -7.31 -4.81 6.84
N ALA A 25 -7.11 -5.43 5.67
CA ALA A 25 -6.34 -6.67 5.54
C ALA A 25 -4.88 -6.50 5.95
N ALA A 26 -4.24 -5.39 5.54
CA ALA A 26 -2.87 -5.07 5.92
C ALA A 26 -2.72 -4.83 7.42
N ARG A 27 -3.63 -4.06 8.03
CA ARG A 27 -3.68 -3.83 9.48
C ARG A 27 -3.79 -5.13 10.28
N LEU A 28 -4.49 -6.13 9.74
CA LEU A 28 -4.65 -7.45 10.35
C LEU A 28 -3.51 -8.43 10.02
N LYS A 29 -2.41 -7.99 9.37
CA LYS A 29 -1.32 -8.85 8.87
C LYS A 29 -1.79 -10.03 8.02
N ASN A 30 -2.89 -9.84 7.29
CA ASN A 30 -3.48 -10.91 6.51
C ASN A 30 -3.02 -10.84 5.05
N ALA A 31 -1.74 -11.16 4.81
CA ALA A 31 -1.13 -11.14 3.48
C ALA A 31 -1.93 -11.97 2.46
N ARG A 32 -2.46 -13.14 2.86
CA ARG A 32 -3.32 -13.95 1.99
C ARG A 32 -4.55 -13.20 1.51
N MET A 33 -5.21 -12.47 2.41
CA MET A 33 -6.37 -11.65 2.05
C MET A 33 -5.96 -10.50 1.12
N VAL A 34 -4.81 -9.87 1.35
CA VAL A 34 -4.25 -8.85 0.44
C VAL A 34 -4.06 -9.43 -0.97
N SER A 35 -3.42 -10.60 -1.10
CA SER A 35 -3.22 -11.26 -2.39
C SER A 35 -4.54 -11.62 -3.07
N HIS A 36 -5.53 -12.10 -2.32
CA HIS A 36 -6.87 -12.38 -2.85
C HIS A 36 -7.58 -11.12 -3.35
N LEU A 37 -7.52 -10.02 -2.60
CA LEU A 37 -8.12 -8.75 -3.00
C LEU A 37 -7.44 -8.16 -4.24
N LEU A 38 -6.11 -8.28 -4.35
CA LEU A 38 -5.35 -7.90 -5.54
C LEU A 38 -5.70 -8.76 -6.76
N ALA A 39 -5.80 -10.08 -6.58
CA ALA A 39 -6.21 -11.00 -7.64
C ALA A 39 -7.63 -10.68 -8.15
N LEU A 40 -8.56 -10.36 -7.24
CA LEU A 40 -9.91 -9.93 -7.60
C LEU A 40 -9.90 -8.58 -8.35
N ALA A 41 -9.06 -7.64 -7.93
CA ALA A 41 -8.90 -6.36 -8.62
C ALA A 41 -8.36 -6.55 -10.05
N ARG A 42 -7.37 -7.44 -10.25
CA ARG A 42 -6.79 -7.76 -11.57
C ARG A 42 -7.73 -8.50 -12.50
N ALA A 43 -8.51 -9.43 -11.97
CA ALA A 43 -9.49 -10.19 -12.77
C ALA A 43 -10.59 -9.31 -13.37
N ARG A 44 -10.77 -8.08 -12.85
CA ARG A 44 -11.74 -7.10 -13.33
C ARG A 44 -11.33 -6.44 -14.64
N ASP A 45 -10.06 -6.02 -14.75
CA ASP A 45 -9.69 -5.10 -15.82
C ASP A 45 -9.81 -5.77 -17.20
N GLY A 46 -9.51 -7.07 -17.34
CA GLY A 46 -9.71 -7.85 -18.57
C GLY A 46 -8.92 -7.35 -19.80
N THR A 47 -8.42 -6.12 -19.74
CA THR A 47 -7.60 -5.41 -20.70
C THR A 47 -6.11 -5.64 -20.47
N GLY A 48 -5.74 -6.20 -19.31
CA GLY A 48 -4.34 -6.35 -18.90
C GLY A 48 -3.72 -5.05 -18.35
N ASP A 49 -4.48 -3.96 -18.29
CA ASP A 49 -4.00 -2.69 -17.75
C ASP A 49 -4.15 -2.67 -16.22
N ASP A 50 -3.03 -2.79 -15.50
CA ASP A 50 -2.96 -2.80 -14.02
C ASP A 50 -3.26 -1.42 -13.39
N GLU A 51 -3.79 -0.46 -14.15
CA GLU A 51 -4.01 0.92 -13.69
C GLU A 51 -5.13 1.04 -12.66
N SER A 52 -6.22 0.26 -12.76
CA SER A 52 -7.25 0.27 -11.72
C SER A 52 -6.70 -0.29 -10.40
N VAL A 53 -5.83 -1.30 -10.47
CA VAL A 53 -5.16 -1.89 -9.31
C VAL A 53 -4.24 -0.87 -8.65
N LYS A 54 -3.41 -0.17 -9.43
CA LYS A 54 -2.56 0.93 -8.95
C LYS A 54 -3.39 2.04 -8.32
N ALA A 55 -4.51 2.43 -8.93
CA ALA A 55 -5.40 3.45 -8.36
C ALA A 55 -5.92 3.04 -6.98
N ILE A 56 -6.31 1.78 -6.79
CA ILE A 56 -6.76 1.26 -5.48
C ILE A 56 -5.60 1.23 -4.48
N LEU A 57 -4.40 0.79 -4.89
CA LEU A 57 -3.21 0.72 -4.04
C LEU A 57 -2.77 2.11 -3.54
N ARG A 58 -2.91 3.13 -4.39
CA ARG A 58 -2.56 4.52 -4.08
C ARG A 58 -3.62 5.28 -3.30
N MET A 59 -4.79 4.68 -3.03
CA MET A 59 -5.79 5.30 -2.16
C MET A 59 -5.22 5.50 -0.76
N GLN A 60 -5.50 6.66 -0.20
CA GLN A 60 -5.12 7.01 1.16
C GLN A 60 -6.34 6.93 2.07
N ASN A 61 -6.14 6.41 3.28
CA ASN A 61 -7.17 6.37 4.31
C ASN A 61 -7.35 7.76 4.98
N GLY A 62 -8.15 7.84 6.05
CA GLY A 62 -8.39 9.08 6.78
C GLY A 62 -7.14 9.67 7.47
N GLU A 63 -6.08 8.88 7.63
CA GLU A 63 -4.78 9.31 8.16
C GLU A 63 -3.81 9.74 7.03
N GLY A 64 -4.24 9.63 5.77
CA GLY A 64 -3.42 9.82 4.58
C GLY A 64 -2.43 8.69 4.31
N GLU A 65 -2.63 7.53 4.93
CA GLU A 65 -1.79 6.36 4.73
C GLU A 65 -2.30 5.53 3.55
N THR A 66 -1.39 5.07 2.70
CA THR A 66 -1.66 3.97 1.76
C THR A 66 -1.51 2.61 2.44
N VAL A 67 -1.96 1.54 1.78
CA VAL A 67 -1.79 0.17 2.26
C VAL A 67 -0.31 -0.20 2.50
N LEU A 68 0.62 0.39 1.74
CA LEU A 68 2.05 0.19 1.94
C LEU A 68 2.55 0.76 3.27
N HIS A 69 2.04 1.91 3.71
CA HIS A 69 2.39 2.48 5.02
C HIS A 69 1.95 1.54 6.15
N LYS A 70 0.74 0.98 6.04
CA LYS A 70 0.25 -0.04 7.00
C LYS A 70 1.17 -1.27 7.00
N ALA A 71 1.57 -1.77 5.83
CA ALA A 71 2.48 -2.92 5.70
C ALA A 71 3.85 -2.66 6.37
N VAL A 72 4.40 -1.45 6.24
CA VAL A 72 5.64 -1.03 6.91
C VAL A 72 5.50 -1.01 8.43
N ARG A 73 4.37 -0.47 8.95
CA ARG A 73 4.09 -0.43 10.41
C ARG A 73 4.00 -1.80 11.04
N VAL A 74 3.48 -2.78 10.30
CA VAL A 74 3.31 -4.15 10.79
C VAL A 74 4.53 -5.03 10.47
N GLU A 75 5.57 -4.51 9.84
CA GLU A 75 6.81 -5.23 9.50
C GLU A 75 6.62 -6.46 8.60
N ASP A 76 5.61 -6.45 7.72
CA ASP A 76 5.31 -7.58 6.84
C ASP A 76 6.07 -7.44 5.51
N LYS A 77 7.30 -7.96 5.46
CA LYS A 77 8.19 -7.89 4.29
C LYS A 77 7.60 -8.54 3.04
N ASP A 78 6.85 -9.63 3.21
CA ASP A 78 6.23 -10.36 2.08
C ASP A 78 5.12 -9.51 1.47
N MET A 79 4.27 -8.92 2.31
CA MET A 79 3.23 -7.99 1.88
C MET A 79 3.82 -6.75 1.21
N ILE A 80 4.89 -6.18 1.76
CA ILE A 80 5.60 -5.05 1.14
C ILE A 80 6.11 -5.44 -0.26
N GLY A 81 6.74 -6.60 -0.37
CA GLY A 81 7.21 -7.13 -1.65
C GLY A 81 6.08 -7.27 -2.67
N GLU A 82 4.95 -7.85 -2.27
CA GLU A 82 3.79 -8.02 -3.14
C GLU A 82 3.21 -6.68 -3.61
N LEU A 83 3.04 -5.73 -2.69
CA LEU A 83 2.48 -4.40 -2.98
C LEU A 83 3.37 -3.58 -3.92
N VAL A 84 4.69 -3.58 -3.68
CA VAL A 84 5.65 -2.87 -4.54
C VAL A 84 5.81 -3.56 -5.90
N SER A 85 5.64 -4.89 -5.96
CA SER A 85 5.59 -5.60 -7.24
C SER A 85 4.31 -5.29 -8.03
N ALA A 86 3.20 -5.01 -7.36
CA ALA A 86 1.94 -4.61 -8.00
C ALA A 86 1.97 -3.14 -8.47
N ASP A 87 2.66 -2.25 -7.74
CA ASP A 87 2.90 -0.88 -8.14
C ASP A 87 4.28 -0.40 -7.69
N SER A 88 5.25 -0.40 -8.61
CA SER A 88 6.63 0.00 -8.30
C SER A 88 6.77 1.46 -7.85
N GLN A 89 5.76 2.30 -8.12
CA GLN A 89 5.74 3.70 -7.74
C GLN A 89 4.99 3.95 -6.42
N LEU A 90 4.41 2.90 -5.82
CA LEU A 90 3.62 3.02 -4.58
C LEU A 90 4.45 3.57 -3.42
N ALA A 91 5.74 3.21 -3.37
CA ALA A 91 6.68 3.70 -2.37
C ALA A 91 6.98 5.21 -2.49
N ARG A 92 6.60 5.84 -3.61
CA ARG A 92 6.74 7.30 -3.82
C ARG A 92 5.53 8.09 -3.34
N VAL A 93 4.42 7.44 -2.98
CA VAL A 93 3.22 8.12 -2.48
C VAL A 93 3.46 8.53 -1.03
N PRO A 94 3.53 9.82 -0.70
CA PRO A 94 3.78 10.27 0.66
C PRO A 94 2.53 10.23 1.53
N LEU A 95 2.72 10.07 2.84
CA LEU A 95 1.72 10.32 3.90
C LEU A 95 1.32 11.82 3.97
N THR A 96 0.22 12.14 4.67
CA THR A 96 -0.30 13.51 4.96
C THR A 96 0.80 14.52 5.29
N ASP A 97 1.83 14.11 6.02
CA ASP A 97 2.95 14.97 6.43
C ASP A 97 4.18 14.84 5.51
N ARG A 98 3.99 14.48 4.23
CA ARG A 98 5.07 14.28 3.23
C ARG A 98 6.10 13.19 3.55
N ALA A 99 5.97 12.49 4.68
CA ALA A 99 6.82 11.35 5.00
C ALA A 99 6.63 10.25 3.96
N SER A 100 7.72 9.84 3.31
CA SER A 100 7.69 8.65 2.46
C SER A 100 7.60 7.36 3.29
N PRO A 101 7.13 6.26 2.71
CA PRO A 101 7.23 4.92 3.32
C PRO A 101 8.65 4.56 3.78
N LEU A 102 9.68 5.05 3.07
CA LEU A 102 11.08 4.90 3.46
C LEU A 102 11.41 5.68 4.74
N TYR A 103 10.98 6.95 4.82
CA TYR A 103 11.11 7.75 6.04
C TYR A 103 10.40 7.08 7.23
N LEU A 104 9.18 6.56 7.02
CA LEU A 104 8.45 5.83 8.05
C LEU A 104 9.22 4.59 8.55
N ALA A 105 9.82 3.81 7.64
CA ALA A 105 10.63 2.65 8.03
C ALA A 105 11.86 3.05 8.86
N LEU A 106 12.53 4.15 8.50
CA LEU A 106 13.66 4.70 9.27
C LEU A 106 13.22 5.22 10.64
N LEU A 107 12.12 5.97 10.69
CA LEU A 107 11.54 6.51 11.92
C LEU A 107 11.17 5.40 12.92
N LEU A 108 10.67 4.26 12.42
CA LEU A 108 10.33 3.08 13.22
C LEU A 108 11.55 2.20 13.55
N GLY A 109 12.74 2.49 12.99
CA GLY A 109 13.94 1.68 13.17
C GLY A 109 13.95 0.37 12.40
N HIS A 110 13.06 0.19 11.41
CA HIS A 110 12.94 -1.02 10.60
C HIS A 110 13.96 -1.03 9.45
N MET A 111 15.25 -1.14 9.80
CA MET A 111 16.36 -1.01 8.85
C MET A 111 16.29 -1.99 7.68
N ASP A 112 15.80 -3.21 7.90
CA ASP A 112 15.65 -4.20 6.82
C ASP A 112 14.57 -3.79 5.81
N ILE A 113 13.49 -3.16 6.28
CA ILE A 113 12.40 -2.68 5.43
C ILE A 113 12.85 -1.43 4.67
N ALA A 114 13.59 -0.53 5.33
CA ALA A 114 14.20 0.62 4.68
C ALA A 114 15.13 0.18 3.53
N LYS A 115 15.99 -0.83 3.77
CA LYS A 115 16.82 -1.42 2.71
C LYS A 115 16.00 -2.02 1.58
N LEU A 116 14.97 -2.81 1.90
CA LEU A 116 14.10 -3.42 0.89
C LEU A 116 13.41 -2.37 0.02
N LEU A 117 12.89 -1.31 0.61
CA LEU A 117 12.26 -0.20 -0.13
C LEU A 117 13.29 0.51 -1.01
N PHE A 118 14.49 0.81 -0.47
CA PHE A 118 15.57 1.46 -1.20
C PHE A 118 16.07 0.64 -2.40
N GLU A 119 16.20 -0.68 -2.24
CA GLU A 119 16.59 -1.59 -3.34
C GLU A 119 15.55 -1.65 -4.46
N LYS A 120 14.27 -1.40 -4.15
CA LYS A 120 13.18 -1.43 -5.14
C LYS A 120 13.07 -0.15 -5.94
N ASP A 121 13.52 0.98 -5.39
CA ASP A 121 13.47 2.28 -6.06
C ASP A 121 14.54 3.21 -5.50
N ASP A 122 15.66 3.31 -6.23
CA ASP A 122 16.83 4.11 -5.89
C ASP A 122 16.57 5.64 -5.91
N LYS A 123 15.39 6.06 -6.39
CA LYS A 123 14.95 7.46 -6.42
C LYS A 123 14.00 7.83 -5.28
N LEU A 124 13.81 6.95 -4.30
CA LEU A 124 12.94 7.24 -3.16
C LEU A 124 13.45 8.45 -2.38
N SER A 125 12.56 9.42 -2.21
CA SER A 125 12.84 10.57 -1.36
C SER A 125 12.86 10.13 0.11
N TYR A 126 13.93 10.50 0.81
CA TYR A 126 14.08 10.36 2.26
C TYR A 126 13.53 11.57 3.03
N SER A 127 12.77 12.45 2.36
CA SER A 127 12.13 13.61 3.00
C SER A 127 11.03 13.17 3.97
N GLY A 128 11.16 13.61 5.21
CA GLY A 128 10.11 13.63 6.21
C GLY A 128 9.29 14.93 6.17
N PRO A 129 8.41 15.13 7.17
CA PRO A 129 7.66 16.38 7.34
C PRO A 129 8.61 17.58 7.39
N ASP A 130 8.22 18.69 6.75
CA ASP A 130 8.95 19.96 6.80
C ASP A 130 10.41 19.95 6.30
N CYS A 131 10.71 19.14 5.27
CA CYS A 131 12.06 19.00 4.68
C CYS A 131 13.11 18.38 5.62
N GLN A 132 12.68 17.71 6.69
CA GLN A 132 13.60 16.98 7.56
C GLN A 132 14.08 15.72 6.81
N ASN A 133 15.39 15.58 6.62
CA ASN A 133 15.99 14.30 6.26
C ASN A 133 16.04 13.39 7.50
N ALA A 134 15.79 12.10 7.31
CA ALA A 134 16.04 11.09 8.34
C ALA A 134 17.54 10.95 8.65
#